data_AF-A0A7W9YHB2-F1
#
_entry.id   AF-A0A7W9YHB2-F1
#
_cell.length_a   1.000
_cell.length_b   1.000
_cell.length_c   1.000
_cell.angle_alpha   90.00
_cell.angle_beta   90.00
_cell.angle_gamma   90.00
#
_symmetry.space_group_name_H-M   'P 1'
#
loop_
_entity.id
_entity.type
_entity.pdbx_description
1 polymer ?
#
loop_
_entity_poly.entity_id
_entity_poly.type
_entity_poly.pdbx_seq_one_letter_code
_entity_poly.pdbx_strand_id
1 'polypeptide(L)'
;MGISEQQRRAMAELYRSGYTSYEIGHAFDREPSVVRDHLRAEGVSLRRRGSRPRPDVSTSEIVRLIDEVGLSYTRTARLVGLSRTATRNRYLRHHYGYGWRYSPPEVQGTVPGGPGVGAR
;
A
#
# COMPACT_ATOMS: atom_id res chain seq x y z
N MET A 1 19.77 17.67 -23.78
CA MET A 1 18.88 17.33 -24.90
C MET A 1 17.44 17.52 -24.44
N GLY A 2 16.64 18.30 -25.15
CA GLY A 2 15.24 18.57 -24.78
C GLY A 2 14.34 17.36 -25.02
N ILE A 3 13.33 17.18 -24.18
CA ILE A 3 12.26 16.21 -24.38
C ILE A 3 11.31 16.75 -25.45
N SER A 4 10.94 15.92 -26.44
CA SER A 4 9.95 16.28 -27.46
C SER A 4 8.56 16.43 -26.84
N GLU A 5 7.69 17.21 -27.47
CA GLU A 5 6.32 17.39 -26.97
C GLU A 5 5.54 16.05 -26.92
N GLN A 6 5.77 15.17 -27.89
CA GLN A 6 5.17 13.83 -27.92
C GLN A 6 5.61 12.99 -26.71
N GLN A 7 6.90 13.06 -26.35
CA GLN A 7 7.40 12.37 -25.15
C GLN A 7 6.80 12.94 -23.86
N ARG A 8 6.62 14.26 -23.76
CA ARG A 8 5.95 14.86 -22.58
C ARG A 8 4.51 14.38 -22.43
N ARG A 9 3.75 14.33 -23.52
CA ARG A 9 2.37 13.82 -23.51
C ARG A 9 2.32 12.34 -23.11
N ALA A 10 3.21 11.51 -23.65
CA ALA A 10 3.32 10.11 -23.28
C ALA A 10 3.66 9.90 -21.78
N MET A 11 4.57 10.72 -21.22
CA MET A 11 4.86 10.70 -19.79
C MET A 11 3.62 11.03 -18.94
N ALA A 12 2.82 12.01 -19.35
CA ALA A 12 1.60 12.39 -18.65
C ALA A 12 0.53 11.28 -18.69
N GLU A 13 0.37 10.60 -19.83
CA GLU A 13 -0.55 9.45 -19.96
C GLU A 13 -0.13 8.26 -19.09
N LEU A 14 1.16 7.91 -19.10
CA LEU A 14 1.69 6.87 -18.22
C LEU A 14 1.46 7.21 -16.74
N TYR A 15 1.67 8.47 -16.36
CA TYR A 15 1.42 8.90 -15.00
C TYR A 15 -0.06 8.78 -14.59
N ARG A 16 -0.98 9.18 -15.49
CA ARG A 16 -2.42 9.06 -15.29
C ARG A 16 -2.87 7.61 -15.17
N SER A 17 -2.28 6.71 -15.97
CA SER A 17 -2.60 5.27 -15.95
C SER A 17 -2.07 4.52 -14.72
N GLY A 18 -1.22 5.14 -13.91
CA GLY A 18 -0.81 4.53 -12.63
C GLY A 18 0.69 4.56 -12.37
N TYR A 19 1.50 4.71 -13.41
CA TYR A 19 2.96 4.62 -13.31
C TYR A 19 3.53 5.74 -12.43
N THR A 20 4.61 5.42 -11.73
CA THR A 20 5.35 6.36 -10.91
C THR A 20 6.32 7.18 -11.76
N SER A 21 6.72 8.35 -11.27
CA SER A 21 7.77 9.15 -11.93
C SER A 21 9.11 8.42 -12.03
N TYR A 22 9.34 7.39 -11.20
CA TYR A 22 10.53 6.55 -11.27
C TYR A 22 10.46 5.57 -12.45
N GLU A 23 9.35 4.84 -12.58
CA GLU A 23 9.13 3.90 -13.70
C GLU A 23 9.11 4.62 -15.04
N ILE A 24 8.47 5.80 -15.09
CA ILE A 24 8.49 6.66 -16.28
C ILE A 24 9.92 7.14 -16.56
N GLY A 25 10.68 7.55 -15.54
CA GLY A 25 12.08 7.93 -15.72
C GLY A 25 12.90 6.80 -16.35
N HIS A 26 12.76 5.58 -15.83
CA HIS A 26 13.42 4.41 -16.38
C HIS A 26 13.00 4.10 -17.83
N ALA A 27 11.72 4.26 -18.16
CA ALA A 27 11.21 4.01 -19.50
C ALA A 27 11.74 4.99 -20.57
N PHE A 28 12.09 6.21 -20.17
CA PHE A 28 12.59 7.26 -21.07
C PHE A 28 14.09 7.57 -20.90
N ASP A 29 14.80 6.79 -20.08
CA ASP A 29 16.18 7.03 -19.67
C ASP A 29 16.39 8.46 -19.11
N ARG A 30 15.54 8.82 -18.14
CA ARG A 30 15.52 10.13 -17.50
C ARG A 30 15.49 10.03 -15.99
N GLU A 31 16.13 11.01 -15.38
CA GLU A 31 16.04 11.17 -13.94
C GLU A 31 14.58 11.47 -13.52
N PRO A 32 14.07 10.86 -12.44
CA PRO A 32 12.71 11.09 -11.98
C PRO A 32 12.39 12.55 -11.61
N SER A 33 13.41 13.36 -11.34
CA SER A 33 13.31 14.83 -11.18
C SER A 33 12.82 15.49 -12.47
N VAL A 34 13.48 15.20 -13.59
CA VAL A 34 13.16 15.72 -14.93
C VAL A 34 11.72 15.35 -15.33
N VAL A 35 11.31 14.10 -15.04
CA VAL A 35 9.93 13.65 -15.29
C VAL A 35 8.93 14.48 -14.49
N ARG A 36 9.19 14.76 -13.21
CA ARG A 36 8.29 15.56 -12.37
C ARG A 36 8.14 16.99 -12.88
N ASP A 37 9.21 17.59 -13.38
CA ASP A 37 9.19 18.94 -13.91
C ASP A 37 8.35 19.01 -15.20
N HIS A 38 8.48 18.01 -16.08
CA HIS A 38 7.64 17.91 -17.26
C HIS A 38 6.18 17.61 -16.94
N LEU A 39 5.89 16.73 -15.98
CA LEU A 39 4.51 16.49 -15.52
C LEU A 39 3.86 17.76 -14.97
N ARG A 40 4.61 18.59 -14.22
CA ARG A 40 4.12 19.88 -13.73
C ARG A 40 3.86 20.87 -14.86
N ALA A 41 4.75 20.92 -15.85
CA ALA A 41 4.58 21.78 -17.03
C ALA A 41 3.33 21.41 -17.84
N GLU A 42 2.95 20.13 -17.85
CA GLU A 42 1.72 19.61 -18.47
C GLU A 42 0.48 19.72 -17.54
N GLY A 43 0.59 20.45 -16.42
CA GLY A 43 -0.51 20.68 -15.47
C GLY A 43 -0.91 19.45 -14.64
N VAL A 44 -0.08 18.40 -14.59
CA VAL A 44 -0.39 17.18 -13.84
C VAL A 44 -0.06 17.37 -12.36
N SER A 45 -1.10 17.30 -11.52
CA SER A 45 -0.95 17.28 -10.06
C SER A 45 -0.22 16.01 -9.59
N LEU A 46 1.00 16.19 -9.08
CA LEU A 46 1.82 15.08 -8.59
C LEU A 46 1.22 14.47 -7.32
N ARG A 47 1.10 13.15 -7.31
CA ARG A 47 0.75 12.34 -6.14
C ARG A 47 1.70 12.67 -4.99
N ARG A 48 1.14 12.92 -3.81
CA ARG A 48 1.89 13.21 -2.59
C ARG A 48 2.84 12.04 -2.27
N ARG A 49 4.10 12.34 -1.94
CA ARG A 49 5.12 11.36 -1.56
C ARG A 49 4.55 10.42 -0.48
N GLY A 50 4.68 9.11 -0.68
CA GLY A 50 4.32 8.08 0.30
C GLY A 50 2.96 7.40 0.11
N SER A 51 2.10 7.87 -0.79
CA SER A 51 0.86 7.18 -1.13
C SER A 51 1.15 6.04 -2.11
N ARG A 52 1.69 4.91 -1.63
CA ARG A 52 1.56 3.66 -2.41
C ARG A 52 0.07 3.44 -2.69
N PRO A 53 -0.31 3.01 -3.91
CA PRO A 53 -1.68 2.59 -4.19
C PRO A 53 -2.08 1.62 -3.09
N ARG A 54 -3.17 1.92 -2.36
CA ARG A 54 -3.71 0.96 -1.41
C ARG A 54 -4.32 -0.14 -2.26
N PRO A 55 -3.91 -1.41 -2.12
CA PRO A 55 -4.60 -2.49 -2.81
C PRO A 55 -6.07 -2.45 -2.40
N ASP A 56 -6.92 -2.60 -3.42
CA ASP A 56 -8.37 -2.55 -3.31
C ASP A 56 -8.87 -3.85 -2.68
N VAL A 57 -8.66 -3.94 -1.37
CA VAL A 57 -9.05 -5.07 -0.54
C VAL A 57 -10.04 -4.54 0.47
N SER A 58 -11.24 -5.13 0.51
CA SER A 58 -12.25 -4.75 1.49
C SER A 58 -11.78 -5.15 2.90
N THR A 59 -11.99 -4.27 3.87
CA THR A 59 -11.69 -4.58 5.28
C THR A 59 -12.56 -5.75 5.78
N SER A 60 -13.79 -5.87 5.27
CA SER A 60 -14.72 -6.93 5.62
C SER A 60 -14.19 -8.32 5.25
N GLU A 61 -13.51 -8.47 4.11
CA GLU A 61 -12.93 -9.76 3.72
C GLU A 61 -11.77 -10.17 4.63
N ILE A 62 -10.98 -9.20 5.09
CA ILE A 62 -9.92 -9.45 6.08
C ILE A 62 -10.52 -9.95 7.40
N VAL A 63 -11.62 -9.32 7.85
CA VAL A 63 -12.33 -9.71 9.07
C VAL A 63 -12.91 -11.11 8.94
N ARG A 64 -13.63 -11.40 7.85
CA ARG A 64 -14.20 -12.72 7.55
C ARG A 64 -13.13 -13.83 7.60
N LEU A 65 -12.00 -13.63 6.94
CA LEU A 65 -10.91 -14.61 6.91
C LEU A 65 -10.29 -14.87 8.29
N ILE A 66 -10.34 -13.90 9.20
CA ILE A 66 -9.77 -14.03 10.55
C ILE A 66 -10.81 -14.60 11.52
N ASP A 67 -12.01 -14.04 11.57
CA ASP A 67 -13.04 -14.36 12.57
C ASP A 67 -13.80 -15.63 12.21
N GLU A 68 -14.15 -15.82 10.94
CA GLU A 68 -14.98 -16.96 10.52
C GLU A 68 -14.13 -18.14 10.06
N VAL A 69 -13.06 -17.88 9.32
CA VAL A 69 -12.17 -18.96 8.79
C VAL A 69 -11.05 -19.29 9.79
N GLY A 70 -10.75 -18.42 10.75
CA GLY A 70 -9.71 -18.65 11.75
C GLY A 70 -8.28 -18.53 11.20
N LEU A 71 -8.08 -17.83 10.08
CA LEU A 71 -6.74 -17.68 9.50
C LEU A 71 -5.89 -16.69 10.30
N SER A 72 -4.60 -17.00 10.43
CA SER A 72 -3.64 -16.05 11.00
C SER A 72 -3.40 -14.85 10.08
N TYR A 73 -3.02 -13.70 10.65
CA TYR A 73 -2.72 -12.48 9.89
C TYR A 73 -1.73 -12.71 8.75
N THR A 74 -0.72 -13.57 8.95
CA THR A 74 0.29 -13.87 7.94
C THR A 74 -0.32 -14.57 6.74
N ARG A 75 -1.21 -15.54 6.97
CA ARG A 75 -1.86 -16.30 5.89
C ARG A 75 -2.89 -15.44 5.17
N THR A 76 -3.71 -14.69 5.91
CA THR A 76 -4.65 -13.70 5.36
C THR A 76 -3.92 -12.66 4.51
N ALA A 77 -2.81 -12.09 5.00
CA ALA A 77 -2.00 -11.11 4.27
C ALA A 77 -1.52 -11.63 2.91
N ARG A 78 -1.05 -12.89 2.86
CA ARG A 78 -0.65 -13.52 1.60
C ARG A 78 -1.82 -13.69 0.64
N LEU A 79 -3.00 -14.09 1.14
CA LEU A 79 -4.20 -14.28 0.31
C LEU A 79 -4.70 -12.96 -0.28
N VAL A 80 -4.69 -11.87 0.49
CA VAL A 80 -5.22 -10.57 0.05
C VAL A 80 -4.16 -9.62 -0.52
N GLY A 81 -2.92 -10.08 -0.73
CA GLY A 81 -1.84 -9.25 -1.27
C GLY A 81 -1.42 -8.06 -0.38
N LEU A 82 -1.55 -8.20 0.95
CA LEU A 82 -1.14 -7.19 1.93
C LEU A 82 0.12 -7.62 2.68
N SER A 83 0.74 -6.66 3.38
CA SER A 83 1.72 -7.00 4.42
C SER A 83 1.01 -7.46 5.69
N ARG A 84 1.66 -8.34 6.47
CA ARG A 84 1.14 -8.81 7.78
C ARG A 84 0.72 -7.64 8.69
N THR A 85 1.54 -6.59 8.73
CA THR A 85 1.27 -5.38 9.54
C THR A 85 0.05 -4.61 9.02
N ALA A 86 -0.12 -4.49 7.70
CA ALA A 86 -1.28 -3.83 7.12
C ALA A 86 -2.58 -4.61 7.41
N THR A 87 -2.55 -5.93 7.25
CA THR A 87 -3.68 -6.82 7.58
C THR A 87 -4.07 -6.69 9.06
N ARG A 88 -3.09 -6.80 9.97
CA ARG A 88 -3.32 -6.63 11.41
C ARG A 88 -3.91 -5.26 11.73
N ASN A 89 -3.35 -4.18 11.19
CA ASN A 89 -3.83 -2.82 11.48
C ASN A 89 -5.24 -2.57 10.96
N ARG A 90 -5.62 -3.12 9.80
CA ARG A 90 -6.97 -3.03 9.26
C ARG A 90 -7.97 -3.80 10.12
N TYR A 91 -7.62 -5.02 10.50
CA TYR A 91 -8.43 -5.84 11.40
C TYR A 91 -8.62 -5.17 12.78
N LEU A 92 -7.54 -4.75 13.43
CA LEU A 92 -7.61 -4.10 14.75
C LEU A 92 -8.39 -2.78 14.71
N ARG A 93 -8.25 -1.99 13.63
CA ARG A 93 -9.03 -0.76 13.47
C ARG A 93 -10.53 -1.05 13.29
N HIS A 94 -10.88 -2.16 12.64
CA HIS A 94 -12.27 -2.57 12.48
C HIS A 94 -12.88 -3.00 13.83
N HIS A 95 -12.16 -3.83 14.60
CA HIS A 95 -12.65 -4.35 15.88
C HIS A 95 -12.58 -3.36 17.04
N TYR A 96 -11.54 -2.53 17.12
CA TYR A 96 -11.27 -1.67 18.28
C TYR A 96 -11.27 -0.17 17.96
N GLY A 97 -11.55 0.22 16.71
CA GLY A 97 -11.50 1.61 16.27
C GLY A 97 -10.07 2.20 16.21
N TYR A 98 -9.95 3.52 16.11
CA TYR A 98 -8.66 4.22 15.97
C TYR A 98 -7.80 4.25 17.25
N GLY A 99 -8.35 3.82 18.39
CA GLY A 99 -7.69 3.77 19.70
C GLY A 99 -6.82 2.54 19.96
N TRP A 100 -6.71 1.60 19.02
CA TRP A 100 -6.05 0.29 19.21
C TRP A 100 -4.58 0.35 19.67
N ARG A 101 -3.89 1.48 19.48
CA ARG A 101 -2.52 1.71 19.97
C ARG A 101 -2.44 1.87 21.50
N TYR A 102 -3.59 2.06 22.16
CA TYR A 102 -3.77 2.22 23.61
C TYR A 102 -4.80 1.22 24.16
N SER A 103 -4.98 0.06 23.53
CA SER A 103 -5.87 -0.96 24.08
C SER A 103 -5.27 -1.65 25.32
N PRO A 104 -6.04 -1.84 26.41
CA PRO A 104 -5.57 -2.40 27.67
C PRO A 104 -4.99 -3.83 27.52
N PRO A 105 -4.07 -4.24 28.41
CA PRO A 105 -3.30 -5.48 28.32
C PRO A 105 -4.16 -6.77 28.24
N GLU A 106 -5.43 -6.67 28.61
CA GLU A 106 -6.43 -7.74 28.59
C GLU A 106 -6.73 -8.23 27.15
N VAL A 107 -6.52 -7.39 26.14
CA VAL A 107 -6.70 -7.74 24.71
C VAL A 107 -5.45 -8.42 24.12
N GLN A 108 -4.31 -8.38 24.82
CA GLN A 108 -3.03 -8.89 24.30
C GLN A 108 -2.91 -10.42 24.38
N GLY A 109 -3.81 -11.09 25.11
CA GLY A 109 -3.79 -12.54 25.32
C GLY A 109 -4.54 -13.39 24.28
N THR A 110 -5.43 -12.80 23.47
CA THR A 110 -6.31 -13.55 22.55
C THR A 110 -6.10 -13.10 21.11
N VAL A 111 -4.84 -12.85 20.72
CA VAL A 111 -4.52 -12.52 19.33
C VAL A 111 -4.23 -13.82 18.58
N PRO A 112 -5.09 -14.27 17.63
CA PRO A 112 -4.83 -15.49 16.88
C PRO A 112 -3.55 -15.33 16.04
N GLY A 113 -2.51 -16.08 16.41
CA GLY A 113 -1.22 -16.09 15.72
C GLY A 113 -0.06 -15.38 16.42
N GLY A 114 -0.01 -15.36 17.74
CA GLY A 114 1.26 -15.19 18.46
C GLY A 114 2.28 -16.23 17.97
N PRO A 115 3.57 -15.90 17.82
CA PRO A 115 4.57 -16.88 17.43
C PRO A 115 4.59 -17.98 18.49
N GLY A 116 4.24 -19.21 18.11
CA GLY A 116 4.63 -20.38 18.87
C GLY A 116 6.14 -20.36 18.97
N VAL A 117 6.65 -19.98 20.13
CA VAL A 117 8.07 -20.07 20.45
C VAL A 117 8.34 -21.56 20.51
N GLY A 118 8.94 -22.07 19.43
CA GLY A 118 9.38 -23.44 19.33
C GLY A 118 10.34 -23.76 20.46
N ALA A 119 10.10 -24.91 21.07
CA ALA A 119 10.94 -25.55 22.07
C ALA A 119 12.42 -25.54 21.68
N ARG A 120 13.27 -25.21 22.67
CA ARG A 120 14.55 -25.88 22.93
C ARG A 120 14.79 -25.89 24.43
#